data_AF-A0A922HPT0-F1
#
_entry.id   AF-A0A922HPT0-F1
#
_cell.length_a   1.000
_cell.length_b   1.000
_cell.length_c   1.000
_cell.angle_alpha   90.00
_cell.angle_beta   90.00
_cell.angle_gamma   90.00
#
_symmetry.space_group_name_H-M   'P 1'
#
loop_
_entity.id
_entity.type
_entity.pdbx_description
1 polymer ?
#
loop_
_entity_poly.entity_id
_entity_poly.type
_entity_poly.pdbx_seq_one_letter_code
_entity_poly.pdbx_strand_id
1 'polypeptide(L)'
;MIQVIINDYSYETYYAYVHMLHTGKIHINLQNIAELVDLANCYGDKRLIEYCETFIQNDLDEQTMPTYLPLINKYEMKELHAKLAHISI
;
A
#
# COMPACT_ATOMS: atom_id res chain seq x y z
N MET A 1 -6.33 -27.13 17.42
CA MET A 1 -6.63 -26.18 16.34
C MET A 1 -5.92 -24.90 16.68
N ILE A 2 -4.97 -24.43 15.86
CA ILE A 2 -4.28 -23.16 16.11
C ILE A 2 -5.14 -22.08 15.46
N GLN A 3 -5.56 -21.09 16.24
CA GLN A 3 -6.27 -19.92 15.75
C GLN A 3 -5.28 -18.76 15.68
N VAL A 4 -5.25 -18.07 14.54
CA VAL A 4 -4.53 -16.81 14.38
C VAL A 4 -5.57 -15.71 14.28
N ILE A 5 -5.44 -14.68 15.13
CA ILE A 5 -6.33 -13.52 15.17
C ILE A 5 -5.52 -12.30 14.72
N ILE A 6 -6.07 -11.53 13.80
CA ILE A 6 -5.45 -10.32 13.25
C ILE A 6 -6.38 -9.16 13.54
N ASN A 7 -5.89 -8.20 14.33
CA ASN A 7 -6.68 -7.05 14.80
C ASN A 7 -6.12 -5.70 14.30
N ASP A 8 -4.92 -5.69 13.72
CA ASP A 8 -4.22 -4.47 13.30
C ASP A 8 -4.71 -3.95 11.94
N TYR A 9 -5.46 -4.76 11.19
CA TYR A 9 -5.96 -4.43 9.86
C TYR A 9 -7.46 -4.58 9.79
N SER A 10 -8.12 -3.72 9.01
CA SER A 10 -9.53 -3.88 8.73
C SER A 10 -9.81 -5.19 7.99
N TYR A 11 -11.02 -5.72 8.17
CA TYR A 11 -11.45 -6.93 7.47
C TYR A 11 -11.31 -6.78 5.94
N GLU A 12 -11.71 -5.64 5.39
CA GLU A 12 -11.68 -5.38 3.94
C GLU A 12 -10.24 -5.41 3.39
N THR A 13 -9.29 -4.77 4.07
CA THR A 13 -7.87 -4.81 3.70
C THR A 13 -7.34 -6.24 3.76
N TYR A 14 -7.56 -6.93 4.89
CA TYR A 14 -7.00 -8.26 5.08
C TYR A 14 -7.62 -9.28 4.11
N TYR A 15 -8.92 -9.15 3.82
CA TYR A 15 -9.60 -9.94 2.79
C TYR A 15 -9.03 -9.68 1.40
N ALA A 16 -8.80 -8.42 1.02
CA ALA A 16 -8.17 -8.08 -0.26
C ALA A 16 -6.78 -8.70 -0.41
N TYR A 17 -5.99 -8.70 0.67
CA TYR A 17 -4.69 -9.36 0.70
C TYR A 17 -4.78 -10.88 0.53
N VAL A 18 -5.65 -11.56 1.30
CA VAL A 18 -5.86 -13.00 1.18
C VAL A 18 -6.37 -13.37 -0.22
N HIS A 19 -7.28 -12.58 -0.78
CA HIS A 19 -7.77 -12.77 -2.14
C HIS A 19 -6.63 -12.66 -3.17
N MET A 20 -5.72 -11.70 -3.01
CA MET A 20 -4.53 -11.56 -3.85
C MET A 20 -3.62 -12.78 -3.74
N LEU A 21 -3.38 -13.32 -2.54
CA LEU A 21 -2.55 -14.52 -2.37
C LEU A 21 -3.09 -15.72 -3.17
N HIS A 22 -4.42 -15.84 -3.28
CA HIS A 22 -5.07 -16.95 -3.99
C HIS A 22 -5.22 -16.71 -5.50
N THR A 23 -5.43 -15.46 -5.92
CA THR A 23 -5.84 -15.12 -7.30
C THR A 23 -4.80 -14.33 -8.09
N GLY A 24 -3.79 -13.77 -7.41
CA GLY A 24 -2.85 -12.80 -7.96
C GLY A 24 -3.45 -11.42 -8.23
N LYS A 25 -4.72 -11.18 -7.86
CA LYS A 25 -5.41 -9.90 -8.10
C LYS A 25 -5.78 -9.23 -6.79
N ILE A 26 -5.45 -7.94 -6.68
CA ILE A 26 -5.77 -7.12 -5.53
C ILE A 26 -6.62 -5.91 -5.94
N HIS A 27 -7.56 -5.54 -5.07
CA HIS A 27 -8.28 -4.28 -5.18
C HIS A 27 -7.64 -3.26 -4.22
N ILE A 28 -7.08 -2.19 -4.78
CA ILE A 28 -6.43 -1.10 -4.05
C ILE A 28 -7.22 0.17 -4.26
N ASN A 29 -7.42 0.94 -3.20
CA ASN A 29 -8.08 2.25 -3.20
C ASN A 29 -7.53 3.12 -2.07
N LEU A 30 -7.98 4.38 -2.01
CA LEU A 30 -7.54 5.34 -0.99
C LEU A 30 -7.89 4.91 0.45
N GLN A 31 -8.92 4.08 0.64
CA GLN A 31 -9.34 3.62 1.97
C GLN A 31 -8.43 2.52 2.52
N ASN A 32 -7.87 1.65 1.66
CA ASN A 32 -7.09 0.49 2.09
C ASN A 32 -5.57 0.60 1.84
N ILE A 33 -5.12 1.55 1.01
CA ILE A 33 -3.71 1.66 0.62
C ILE A 33 -2.74 1.76 1.81
N ALA A 34 -3.11 2.53 2.84
CA ALA A 34 -2.25 2.70 4.02
C ALA A 34 -2.05 1.38 4.79
N GLU A 35 -3.13 0.62 5.00
CA GLU A 35 -3.07 -0.68 5.67
C GLU A 35 -2.38 -1.73 4.79
N LEU A 36 -2.59 -1.71 3.47
CA LEU A 36 -1.93 -2.64 2.54
C LEU A 36 -0.42 -2.42 2.48
N VAL A 37 0.04 -1.17 2.48
CA VAL A 37 1.48 -0.85 2.55
C VAL A 37 2.07 -1.35 3.87
N ASP A 38 1.40 -1.11 4.99
CA ASP A 38 1.86 -1.60 6.29
C ASP A 38 1.93 -3.13 6.34
N LEU A 39 0.90 -3.80 5.81
CA LEU A 39 0.82 -5.26 5.73
C LEU A 39 1.93 -5.83 4.85
N ALA A 40 2.20 -5.22 3.69
CA ALA A 40 3.30 -5.62 2.81
C ALA A 40 4.64 -5.57 3.53
N ASN A 41 4.89 -4.48 4.28
CA ASN A 41 6.10 -4.34 5.07
C ASN A 41 6.15 -5.32 6.25
N CYS A 42 5.04 -5.50 6.97
CA CYS A 42 4.93 -6.41 8.11
C CYS A 42 5.23 -7.87 7.73
N TYR A 43 4.72 -8.31 6.58
CA TYR A 43 4.92 -9.68 6.08
C TYR A 43 6.10 -9.83 5.11
N GLY A 44 6.77 -8.73 4.75
CA GLY A 44 7.84 -8.73 3.76
C GLY A 44 7.37 -9.17 2.36
N ASP A 45 6.10 -8.99 2.03
CA ASP A 45 5.54 -9.36 0.72
C ASP A 45 5.91 -8.30 -0.33
N LYS A 46 6.98 -8.61 -1.08
CA LYS A 46 7.50 -7.74 -2.14
C LYS A 46 6.52 -7.53 -3.30
N ARG A 47 5.68 -8.50 -3.60
CA ARG A 47 4.70 -8.35 -4.68
C ARG A 47 3.59 -7.39 -4.27
N LEU A 48 3.17 -7.45 -3.00
CA LEU A 48 2.18 -6.51 -2.50
C LEU A 48 2.73 -5.07 -2.49
N ILE A 49 3.97 -4.86 -2.02
CA ILE A 49 4.56 -3.51 -2.02
C ILE A 49 4.67 -2.95 -3.45
N GLU A 50 5.07 -3.77 -4.44
CA GLU A 50 5.12 -3.38 -5.85
C GLU A 50 3.74 -2.95 -6.38
N TYR A 51 2.66 -3.65 -6.03
CA TYR A 51 1.30 -3.24 -6.41
C TYR A 51 0.88 -1.93 -5.74
N CYS A 52 1.19 -1.76 -4.46
CA CYS A 52 0.92 -0.52 -3.74
C CYS A 52 1.70 0.66 -4.34
N GLU A 53 2.99 0.50 -4.60
CA GLU A 53 3.83 1.52 -5.22
C GLU A 53 3.34 1.89 -6.62
N THR A 54 2.97 0.91 -7.44
CA THR A 54 2.38 1.16 -8.77
C THR A 54 1.07 1.94 -8.68
N PHE A 55 0.20 1.60 -7.72
CA PHE A 55 -1.04 2.32 -7.49
C PHE A 55 -0.78 3.77 -7.09
N ILE A 56 0.07 3.99 -6.08
CA ILE A 56 0.45 5.32 -5.62
C ILE A 56 1.09 6.11 -6.76
N GLN A 57 2.01 5.49 -7.51
CA GLN A 57 2.66 6.13 -8.64
C GLN A 57 1.64 6.61 -9.68
N ASN A 58 0.60 5.85 -9.98
CA ASN A 58 -0.40 6.26 -10.97
C ASN A 58 -1.37 7.32 -10.44
N ASP A 59 -1.69 7.29 -9.15
CA ASP A 59 -2.65 8.18 -8.51
C ASP A 59 -2.03 9.48 -7.96
N LEU A 60 -0.70 9.52 -7.81
CA LEU A 60 0.01 10.65 -7.21
C LEU A 60 -0.08 11.92 -8.08
N ASP A 61 -0.76 12.93 -7.52
CA ASP A 61 -0.90 14.31 -8.00
C ASP A 61 -0.91 15.30 -6.82
N GLU A 62 -1.15 16.59 -7.07
CA GLU A 62 -1.21 17.62 -6.03
C GLU A 62 -2.28 17.36 -4.94
N GLN A 63 -3.41 16.73 -5.31
CA GLN A 63 -4.53 16.49 -4.41
C GLN A 63 -4.31 15.25 -3.54
N THR A 64 -3.69 14.20 -4.09
CA THR A 64 -3.47 12.92 -3.41
C THR A 64 -2.13 12.88 -2.66
N MET A 65 -1.18 13.76 -3.00
CA MET A 65 0.12 13.88 -2.35
C MET A 65 0.06 13.96 -0.81
N PRO A 66 -0.82 14.75 -0.17
CA PRO A 66 -0.90 14.80 1.29
C PRO A 66 -1.22 13.45 1.94
N THR A 67 -1.96 12.59 1.25
CA THR A 67 -2.29 11.22 1.70
C THR A 67 -1.09 10.29 1.57
N TYR A 68 -0.31 10.41 0.49
CA TYR A 68 0.78 9.47 0.19
C TYR A 68 2.12 9.84 0.82
N LEU A 69 2.42 11.12 1.01
CA LEU A 69 3.70 11.58 1.54
C LEU A 69 4.09 10.92 2.88
N PRO A 70 3.17 10.75 3.87
CA PRO A 70 3.49 10.04 5.11
C PRO A 70 3.89 8.58 4.87
N LEU A 71 3.25 7.89 3.93
CA LEU A 71 3.54 6.48 3.61
C LEU A 71 4.89 6.36 2.91
N ILE A 72 5.12 7.19 1.89
CA ILE A 72 6.38 7.22 1.12
C ILE A 72 7.58 7.42 2.05
N ASN A 73 7.46 8.36 2.99
CA ASN A 73 8.51 8.63 3.98
C ASN A 73 8.66 7.49 5.00
N LYS A 74 7.56 6.96 5.55
CA LYS A 74 7.59 5.92 6.59
C LYS A 74 8.23 4.62 6.11
N TYR A 75 7.97 4.23 4.86
CA TYR A 75 8.45 2.96 4.28
C TYR A 75 9.58 3.14 3.27
N GLU A 76 10.17 4.34 3.19
CA GLU A 76 11.31 4.67 2.33
C GLU A 76 11.12 4.26 0.85
N MET A 77 9.96 4.58 0.26
CA MET A 77 9.62 4.24 -1.13
C MET A 77 10.41 5.11 -2.13
N LYS A 78 11.67 4.74 -2.37
CA LYS A 78 12.66 5.54 -3.14
C LYS A 78 12.20 5.94 -4.53
N GLU A 79 11.51 5.04 -5.24
CA GLU A 79 11.07 5.32 -6.61
C GLU A 79 10.00 6.43 -6.68
N LEU A 80 9.18 6.56 -5.63
CA LEU A 80 8.13 7.57 -5.55
C LEU A 80 8.67 8.96 -5.20
N HIS A 81 9.82 9.05 -4.52
CA HIS A 81 10.48 10.33 -4.22
C HIS A 81 10.86 11.11 -5.49
N ALA A 82 11.25 10.42 -6.57
CA ALA A 82 11.55 11.07 -7.84
C ALA A 82 10.32 11.75 -8.44
N LYS A 83 9.13 11.12 -8.33
CA LYS A 83 7.87 11.69 -8.82
C LYS A 83 7.41 12.89 -7.99
N LEU A 84 7.57 12.85 -6.66
CA LEU A 84 7.25 13.97 -5.77
C LEU A 84 8.01 15.26 -6.12
N ALA A 85 9.27 15.14 -6.53
CA ALA A 85 10.10 16.30 -6.93
C ALA A 85 9.55 17.04 -8.16
N HIS A 86 8.77 16.37 -9.02
CA HIS A 86 8.15 16.99 -10.20
C HIS A 86 6.80 17.65 -9.92
N ILE A 87 6.13 17.26 -8.83
CA ILE A 87 4.80 17.79 -8.46
C ILE A 87 4.92 19.06 -7.61
N SER A 88 6.04 19.24 -6.92
CA SER A 88 6.25 20.36 -5.98
C SER A 88 6.69 21.68 -6.66
N ILE A 89 6.41 21.88 -7.95
CA ILE A 89 6.83 23.06 -8.75
C ILE A 89 5.67 24.02 -8.97
#